data_AF-A0A3A0BQ83-F1
#
_entry.id   AF-A0A3A0BQ83-F1
#
_cell.length_a   1.000
_cell.length_b   1.000
_cell.length_c   1.000
_cell.angle_alpha   90.00
_cell.angle_beta   90.00
_cell.angle_gamma   90.00
#
_symmetry.space_group_name_H-M   'P 1'
#
loop_
_entity.id
_entity.type
_entity.pdbx_description
1 polymer ?
#
loop_
_entity_poly.entity_id
_entity_poly.type
_entity_poly.pdbx_seq_one_letter_code
_entity_poly.pdbx_strand_id
1 'polypeptide(L)' 'MQTETRSDTHTEVSLAGKRVALARGAGEAHTPAEALHALGAELVFYPVLERLPPADLSALDQALDQALAGHYTWL' A
#
# COMPACT_ATOMS: atom_id res chain seq x y z
N MET A 1 20.28 -4.89 -32.09
CA MET A 1 19.40 -5.77 -31.28
C MET A 1 20.26 -6.34 -30.16
N GLN A 2 20.36 -5.61 -29.04
CA GLN A 2 21.05 -6.06 -27.84
C GLN A 2 19.98 -6.38 -26.80
N THR A 3 19.93 -7.61 -26.36
CA THR A 3 19.12 -8.06 -25.22
C THR A 3 19.93 -7.78 -23.96
N GLU A 4 19.65 -6.68 -23.28
CA GLU A 4 20.15 -6.44 -21.92
C GLU A 4 19.38 -7.35 -20.96
N THR A 5 19.98 -8.48 -20.62
CA THR A 5 19.55 -9.32 -19.50
C THR A 5 19.78 -8.54 -18.23
N ARG A 6 18.73 -7.93 -17.66
CA ARG A 6 18.82 -7.30 -16.34
C ARG A 6 18.95 -8.40 -15.29
N SER A 7 20.18 -8.74 -14.93
CA SER A 7 20.47 -9.59 -13.77
C SER A 7 20.21 -8.79 -12.50
N ASP A 8 18.95 -8.71 -12.07
CA ASP A 8 18.62 -8.23 -10.74
C ASP A 8 19.01 -9.32 -9.72
N THR A 9 20.26 -9.28 -9.24
CA THR A 9 20.64 -9.99 -8.03
C THR A 9 19.92 -9.36 -6.84
N HIS A 10 18.77 -9.92 -6.45
CA HIS A 10 18.13 -9.61 -5.18
C HIS A 10 19.02 -10.15 -4.06
N THR A 11 19.95 -9.35 -3.57
CA THR A 11 20.67 -9.65 -2.33
C THR A 11 19.63 -9.76 -1.22
N GLU A 12 19.59 -10.88 -0.50
CA GLU A 12 18.76 -10.99 0.70
C GLU A 12 19.22 -9.93 1.71
N VAL A 13 18.48 -8.83 1.81
CA VAL A 13 18.80 -7.73 2.74
C VAL A 13 18.14 -8.03 4.08
N SER A 14 18.95 -8.32 5.10
CA SER A 14 18.50 -8.35 6.50
C SER A 14 18.28 -6.94 7.04
N LEU A 15 17.28 -6.78 7.91
CA LEU A 15 16.98 -5.56 8.66
C LEU A 15 17.35 -5.68 10.15
N ALA A 16 18.10 -6.71 10.55
CA ALA A 16 18.53 -6.91 11.93
C ALA A 16 19.23 -5.68 12.53
N GLY A 17 18.80 -5.28 13.73
CA GLY A 17 19.34 -4.11 14.44
C GLY A 17 18.95 -2.75 13.83
N LYS A 18 18.04 -2.73 12.84
CA LYS A 18 17.46 -1.49 12.31
C LYS A 18 16.13 -1.20 13.00
N ARG A 19 16.01 0.03 13.52
CA ARG A 19 14.73 0.58 13.99
C ARG A 19 14.03 1.26 12.83
N VAL A 20 12.81 0.83 12.52
CA VAL A 20 12.05 1.28 11.35
C VAL A 20 10.73 1.90 11.83
N ALA A 21 10.50 3.16 11.49
CA ALA A 21 9.23 3.82 11.76
C ALA A 21 8.22 3.44 10.67
N LEU A 22 7.09 2.88 11.08
CA LEU A 22 6.00 2.50 10.19
C LEU A 22 4.92 3.59 10.22
N ALA A 23 5.04 4.54 9.29
CA ALA A 23 4.12 5.66 9.10
C ALA A 23 2.91 5.26 8.23
N ARG A 24 2.03 4.43 8.79
CA ARG A 24 0.81 3.92 8.14
C ARG A 24 -0.38 4.01 9.09
N GLY A 25 -1.59 4.05 8.54
CA GLY A 25 -2.80 4.05 9.36
C GLY A 25 -2.86 2.81 10.27
N ALA A 26 -3.49 2.97 11.43
CA ALA A 26 -3.44 1.98 12.50
C ALA A 26 -3.86 0.56 12.06
N GLY A 27 -4.87 0.45 11.17
CA GLY A 27 -5.34 -0.84 10.62
C GLY A 27 -4.64 -1.29 9.33
N GLU A 28 -3.72 -0.49 8.78
CA GLU A 28 -3.02 -0.77 7.51
C GLU A 28 -1.57 -1.23 7.71
N ALA A 29 -1.09 -1.16 8.94
CA ALA A 29 0.28 -1.44 9.29
C ALA A 29 0.59 -2.95 9.28
N HIS A 30 -0.42 -3.82 9.33
CA HIS A 30 -0.24 -5.26 9.57
C HIS A 30 0.58 -5.97 8.48
N THR A 31 0.22 -5.80 7.22
CA THR A 31 0.89 -6.48 6.10
C THR A 31 2.37 -6.11 5.95
N PRO A 32 2.77 -4.82 5.94
CA PRO A 32 4.20 -4.48 5.91
C PRO A 32 4.93 -4.80 7.22
N ALA A 33 4.25 -4.77 8.37
CA ALA A 33 4.87 -5.07 9.65
C ALA A 33 5.38 -6.52 9.73
N GLU A 34 4.58 -7.49 9.27
CA GLU A 34 4.97 -8.91 9.28
C GLU A 34 6.24 -9.15 8.45
N ALA A 35 6.29 -8.62 7.23
CA ALA A 35 7.44 -8.77 6.35
C ALA A 35 8.71 -8.11 6.94
N LEU A 36 8.59 -6.89 7.47
CA LEU A 36 9.73 -6.19 8.07
C LEU A 36 10.22 -6.88 9.35
N HIS A 37 9.30 -7.38 10.17
CA HIS A 37 9.64 -8.16 11.36
C HIS A 37 10.35 -9.47 10.99
N ALA A 38 9.90 -10.18 9.95
CA ALA A 38 10.55 -11.38 9.45
C ALA A 38 12.00 -11.14 8.98
N LEU A 39 12.31 -9.91 8.52
CA LEU A 39 13.67 -9.49 8.17
C LEU A 39 14.51 -9.05 9.38
N GLY A 40 13.95 -9.05 10.59
CA GLY A 40 14.63 -8.68 11.84
C GLY A 40 14.54 -7.20 12.21
N ALA A 41 13.62 -6.43 11.60
CA ALA A 41 13.45 -5.03 11.94
C ALA A 41 12.77 -4.83 13.31
N GLU A 42 13.24 -3.82 14.06
CA GLU A 42 12.56 -3.32 15.25
C GLU A 42 11.56 -2.23 14.83
N LEU A 43 10.27 -2.55 14.84
CA LEU A 43 9.24 -1.62 14.35
C LEU A 43 8.79 -0.62 15.40
N VAL A 44 8.67 0.64 14.99
CA VAL A 44 8.00 1.71 15.74
C VAL A 44 6.74 2.09 14.98
N PHE A 45 5.57 1.73 15.50
CA PHE A 45 4.30 2.09 14.89
C PHE A 45 4.02 3.58 15.10
N TYR A 46 3.79 4.31 14.01
CA TYR A 46 3.55 5.75 14.03
C TYR A 46 2.35 6.10 13.16
N PRO A 47 1.11 5.95 13.67
CA PRO A 47 -0.11 6.12 12.89
C PRO A 47 -0.38 7.61 12.62
N VAL A 48 0.06 8.07 11.45
CA VAL A 48 -0.10 9.48 11.02
C VAL A 48 -1.17 9.69 9.95
N LEU A 49 -1.85 8.63 9.56
CA LEU A 49 -2.88 8.66 8.52
C LEU A 49 -4.12 7.91 9.01
N GLU A 50 -5.29 8.41 8.64
CA GLU A 50 -6.57 7.75 8.87
C GLU A 50 -7.39 7.81 7.57
N ARG A 51 -7.97 6.68 7.17
CA ARG A 51 -8.93 6.62 6.05
C ARG A 51 -10.33 6.77 6.61
N LEU A 52 -10.95 7.89 6.30
CA LEU A 52 -12.34 8.16 6.61
C LEU A 52 -13.18 8.16 5.33
N PRO A 53 -14.45 7.73 5.38
CA PRO A 53 -15.34 7.92 4.25
C PRO A 53 -15.53 9.43 3.97
N PRO A 54 -15.75 9.83 2.71
CA PRO A 54 -16.21 11.17 2.40
C PRO A 54 -17.48 11.52 3.17
N ALA A 55 -17.63 12.79 3.55
CA ALA A 55 -18.83 13.26 4.27
C ALA A 55 -20.11 13.17 3.43
N ASP A 56 -19.97 13.20 2.10
CA ASP A 56 -21.06 13.05 1.15
C ASP A 56 -20.66 12.05 0.06
N LEU A 57 -21.55 11.10 -0.22
CA LEU A 57 -21.40 10.05 -1.22
C LEU A 57 -22.31 10.24 -2.44
N SER A 58 -23.14 11.28 -2.47
CA SER A 58 -24.13 11.52 -3.54
C SER A 58 -23.52 11.51 -4.95
N ALA A 59 -22.33 12.11 -5.11
CA ALA A 59 -21.61 12.13 -6.37
C ALA A 59 -21.08 10.73 -6.78
N LEU A 60 -20.71 9.90 -5.81
CA LEU A 60 -20.32 8.51 -6.06
C LEU A 60 -21.53 7.69 -6.48
N ASP A 61 -22.66 7.81 -5.78
CA ASP A 61 -23.90 7.11 -6.13
C ASP A 61 -24.33 7.47 -7.56
N GLN A 62 -24.31 8.75 -7.92
CA GLN A 62 -24.61 9.19 -9.27
C GLN A 62 -23.62 8.60 -10.30
N ALA A 63 -22.32 8.58 -10.00
CA ALA A 63 -21.33 8.00 -10.89
C ALA A 63 -21.53 6.48 -11.07
N LEU A 64 -21.94 5.77 -10.02
CA LEU A 64 -22.28 4.35 -10.08
C LEU A 64 -23.53 4.11 -10.95
N ASP A 65 -24.56 4.94 -10.83
CA ASP A 65 -25.75 4.87 -11.69
C ASP A 65 -25.38 5.07 -13.18
N GLN A 66 -24.51 6.05 -13.46
CA GLN A 66 -23.99 6.29 -14.81
C GLN A 66 -23.14 5.11 -15.31
N ALA A 67 -22.33 4.49 -14.46
CA ALA A 67 -21.56 3.30 -14.82
C ALA A 67 -22.45 2.11 -15.16
N LEU A 68 -23.51 1.88 -14.38
CA LEU A 68 -24.50 0.85 -14.66
C LEU A 68 -25.26 1.10 -15.97
N ALA A 69 -25.50 2.37 -16.31
CA ALA A 69 -26.08 2.77 -17.59
C ALA A 69 -25.07 2.74 -18.77
N GLY A 70 -23.84 2.28 -18.55
CA GLY A 70 -22.85 2.07 -19.61
C GLY A 70 -22.14 3.35 -20.07
N HIS A 71 -22.19 4.43 -19.27
CA HIS A 71 -21.54 5.70 -19.59
C HIS A 71 -20.01 5.67 -19.39
N TYR A 72 -19.48 4.63 -18.75
CA TYR A 72 -18.04 4.40 -18.60
C TYR A 72 -17.64 3.07 -19.24
N THR A 73 -16.50 3.05 -19.90
CA THR A 73 -15.95 1.85 -20.57
C THR A 73 -14.95 1.09 -19.70
N TRP A 74 -14.53 1.66 -18.57
CA TRP A 74 -13.58 1.07 -17.61
C TRP A 74 -13.77 1.71 -16.21
N LEU A 75 -13.26 1.05 -15.17
CA LEU A 75 -13.25 1.48 -13.76
C LEU A 75 -11.87 1.26 -13.16
#